data_AF-A0A0T7CTT2-F1
#
_entry.id   AF-A0A0T7CTT2-F1
#
_cell.length_a   1.000
_cell.length_b   1.000
_cell.length_c   1.000
_cell.angle_alpha   90.00
_cell.angle_beta   90.00
_cell.angle_gamma   90.00
#
_symmetry.space_group_name_H-M   'P 1'
#
loop_
_entity.id
_entity.type
_entity.pdbx_description
1 polymer ?
#
loop_
_entity_poly.entity_id
_entity_poly.type
_entity_poly.pdbx_seq_one_letter_code
_entity_poly.pdbx_strand_id
1 'polypeptide(L)'
;MIGVGVCLWADSTLQSGGHASRLLLDGKPFDTRAPLSLGTQARISGGRGDESLSGPLAGGPARRVKGYLPALPDGKLVARFSSVAELTGVSDAWMGGTSVGSGRRAQVFHFRKIDDQKEVQLQIVAGQYTKAVKVRFYDDRDGIKAGVMYARYVEGSQLGLDFDIIEARSQEIATAESEIGYGCAAISLVGIQEYVFLTYALDSDVILTVSGANTYIGTTTVESGTVRIGHPLAFGRNGLIKVRAGAALDKHGYALPHRMIVNDGATVLE
;
A
#
# COMPACT_ATOMS: atom_id res chain seq x y z
N MET A 1 36.24 10.70 -49.45
CA MET A 1 35.83 10.84 -48.03
C MET A 1 35.07 9.57 -47.69
N ILE A 2 35.65 8.72 -46.86
CA ILE A 2 35.12 7.39 -46.52
C ILE A 2 33.97 7.63 -45.52
N GLY A 3 32.75 7.22 -45.88
CA GLY A 3 31.55 7.35 -45.06
C GLY A 3 30.93 5.98 -44.83
N VAL A 4 30.90 5.58 -43.56
CA VAL A 4 30.66 4.24 -43.04
C VAL A 4 29.27 3.71 -43.40
N GLY A 5 29.23 2.50 -43.99
CA GLY A 5 28.00 1.72 -44.13
C GLY A 5 27.60 1.18 -42.75
N VAL A 6 26.46 1.64 -42.23
CA VAL A 6 25.85 1.06 -41.04
C VAL A 6 25.18 -0.25 -41.48
N CYS A 7 25.80 -1.38 -41.14
CA CYS A 7 25.12 -2.68 -41.20
C CYS A 7 24.02 -2.69 -40.14
N LEU A 8 22.78 -2.41 -40.54
CA LEU A 8 21.62 -2.91 -39.81
C LEU A 8 21.60 -4.43 -39.98
N TRP A 9 22.00 -5.17 -38.95
CA TRP A 9 21.46 -6.52 -38.77
C TRP A 9 20.01 -6.35 -38.30
N ALA A 10 19.09 -6.38 -39.25
CA ALA A 10 17.71 -6.74 -38.94
C ALA A 10 17.72 -8.21 -38.55
N ASP A 11 17.65 -8.50 -37.26
CA ASP A 11 17.42 -9.87 -36.79
C ASP A 11 15.98 -10.25 -37.17
N SER A 12 15.88 -10.98 -38.28
CA SER A 12 14.64 -11.43 -38.89
C SER A 12 14.13 -12.69 -38.20
N THR A 13 13.86 -12.59 -36.90
CA THR A 13 13.10 -13.60 -36.13
C THR A 13 11.76 -13.08 -35.63
N LEU A 14 11.15 -12.14 -36.35
CA LEU A 14 9.69 -11.97 -36.32
C LEU A 14 9.05 -13.07 -37.18
N GLN A 15 9.24 -14.32 -36.79
CA GLN A 15 8.39 -15.42 -37.22
C GLN A 15 7.21 -15.49 -36.24
N SER A 16 6.01 -15.41 -36.81
CA SER A 16 4.74 -15.63 -36.13
C SER A 16 4.74 -16.97 -35.38
N GLY A 17 4.94 -16.92 -34.07
CA GLY A 17 4.91 -18.08 -33.18
C GLY A 17 5.12 -17.70 -31.72
N GLY A 18 4.04 -17.71 -30.93
CA GLY A 18 4.07 -17.85 -29.47
C GLY A 18 4.50 -16.64 -28.63
N HIS A 19 3.55 -15.75 -28.30
CA HIS A 19 3.63 -14.83 -27.16
C HIS A 19 3.62 -15.53 -25.77
N ALA A 20 3.86 -16.84 -25.70
CA ALA A 20 3.51 -17.70 -24.55
C ALA A 20 4.72 -18.33 -23.84
N SER A 21 5.87 -17.66 -23.76
CA SER A 21 7.07 -18.29 -23.13
C SER A 21 7.98 -17.34 -22.35
N ARG A 22 7.50 -16.14 -22.01
CA ARG A 22 8.23 -15.21 -21.15
C ARG A 22 7.35 -14.76 -20.01
N LEU A 23 7.93 -14.59 -18.81
CA LEU A 23 7.22 -13.94 -17.70
C LEU A 23 6.85 -12.50 -18.06
N LEU A 24 5.59 -12.18 -17.75
CA LEU A 24 5.02 -10.86 -17.94
C LEU A 24 4.59 -10.31 -16.58
N LEU A 25 4.83 -9.03 -16.34
CA LEU A 25 4.25 -8.26 -15.25
C LEU A 25 3.20 -7.34 -15.88
N ASP A 26 1.93 -7.53 -15.49
CA ASP A 26 0.79 -6.80 -16.04
C ASP A 26 0.74 -6.82 -17.58
N GLY A 27 1.03 -8.00 -18.15
CA GLY A 27 1.04 -8.24 -19.60
C GLY A 27 2.28 -7.72 -20.34
N LYS A 28 3.26 -7.14 -19.64
CA LYS A 28 4.49 -6.61 -20.24
C LYS A 28 5.72 -7.42 -19.83
N PRO A 29 6.66 -7.68 -20.73
CA PRO A 29 7.94 -8.26 -20.35
C PRO A 29 8.67 -7.37 -19.34
N PHE A 30 9.36 -7.98 -18.39
CA PHE A 30 10.15 -7.27 -17.39
C PHE A 30 11.50 -7.97 -17.15
N ASP A 31 12.39 -7.33 -16.41
CA ASP A 31 13.66 -7.90 -15.95
C ASP A 31 13.45 -8.56 -14.58
N THR A 32 13.60 -9.88 -14.53
CA THR A 32 13.39 -10.67 -13.31
C THR A 32 14.50 -10.50 -12.27
N ARG A 33 15.57 -9.77 -12.59
CA ARG A 33 16.69 -9.47 -11.67
C ARG A 33 16.63 -8.04 -11.13
N ALA A 34 15.90 -7.15 -11.79
CA ALA A 34 15.79 -5.76 -11.38
C ALA A 34 14.79 -5.60 -10.22
N PRO A 35 14.99 -4.63 -9.31
CA PRO A 35 13.97 -4.19 -8.38
C PRO A 35 12.71 -3.70 -9.12
N LEU A 36 11.53 -4.09 -8.66
CA LEU A 36 10.25 -3.72 -9.26
C LEU A 36 9.30 -3.14 -8.20
N SER A 37 8.69 -2.01 -8.51
CA SER A 37 7.59 -1.44 -7.72
C SER A 37 6.26 -1.93 -8.28
N LEU A 38 5.45 -2.54 -7.44
CA LEU A 38 4.14 -3.06 -7.79
C LEU A 38 3.05 -1.98 -7.61
N GLY A 39 2.02 -2.05 -8.44
CA GLY A 39 0.76 -1.34 -8.19
C GLY A 39 -0.06 -1.99 -7.08
N THR A 40 -1.25 -1.46 -6.79
CA THR A 40 -2.20 -2.08 -5.84
C THR A 40 -2.72 -3.42 -6.35
N GLN A 41 -2.72 -3.61 -7.67
CA GLN A 41 -2.95 -4.90 -8.33
C GLN A 41 -1.75 -5.15 -9.24
N ALA A 42 -1.19 -6.35 -9.15
CA ALA A 42 -0.10 -6.79 -10.00
C ALA A 42 -0.32 -8.25 -10.39
N ARG A 43 -0.04 -8.58 -11.65
CA ARG A 43 -0.16 -9.95 -12.18
C ARG A 43 1.14 -10.37 -12.83
N ILE A 44 1.77 -11.40 -12.30
CA ILE A 44 2.90 -12.10 -12.95
C ILE A 44 2.32 -13.30 -13.69
N SER A 45 2.54 -13.41 -15.00
CA SER A 45 1.92 -14.44 -15.83
C SER A 45 2.81 -15.03 -16.91
N GLY A 46 2.40 -16.19 -17.42
CA GLY A 46 3.10 -16.94 -18.47
C GLY A 46 4.35 -17.64 -17.93
N GLY A 47 5.41 -17.62 -18.73
CA GLY A 47 6.70 -18.25 -18.42
C GLY A 47 6.84 -19.64 -19.04
N ARG A 48 7.98 -20.29 -18.81
CA ARG A 48 8.22 -21.66 -19.31
C ARG A 48 9.23 -22.42 -18.45
N GLY A 49 8.90 -23.67 -18.12
CA GLY A 49 9.81 -24.54 -17.37
C GLY A 49 10.25 -23.93 -16.05
N ASP A 50 11.54 -24.02 -15.72
CA ASP A 50 12.10 -23.43 -14.51
C ASP A 50 12.52 -21.97 -14.73
N GLU A 51 11.87 -21.04 -14.03
CA GLU A 51 12.20 -19.62 -14.05
C GLU A 51 12.58 -19.09 -12.66
N SER A 52 13.29 -17.97 -12.63
CA SER A 52 13.64 -17.30 -11.38
C SER A 52 13.31 -15.82 -11.37
N LEU A 53 12.66 -15.39 -10.30
CA LEU A 53 12.45 -14.00 -9.92
C LEU A 53 13.36 -13.66 -8.75
N SER A 54 14.46 -12.96 -9.03
CA SER A 54 15.51 -12.62 -8.06
C SER A 54 15.53 -11.15 -7.68
N GLY A 55 15.00 -10.28 -8.53
CA GLY A 55 14.79 -8.87 -8.22
C GLY A 55 13.75 -8.68 -7.11
N PRO A 56 13.99 -7.76 -6.16
CA PRO A 56 13.04 -7.51 -5.08
C PRO A 56 11.78 -6.80 -5.59
N LEU A 57 10.63 -7.26 -5.13
CA LEU A 57 9.33 -6.63 -5.34
C LEU A 57 8.97 -5.75 -4.13
N ALA A 58 8.66 -4.49 -4.38
CA ALA A 58 8.20 -3.54 -3.37
C ALA A 58 6.76 -3.08 -3.67
N GLY A 59 6.02 -2.69 -2.63
CA GLY A 59 4.72 -2.06 -2.82
C GLY A 59 4.84 -0.67 -3.42
N GLY A 60 3.74 -0.18 -3.97
CA GLY A 60 3.63 1.20 -4.47
C GLY A 60 3.88 2.26 -3.38
N PRO A 61 3.97 3.54 -3.78
CA PRO A 61 4.37 4.64 -2.90
C PRO A 61 3.40 4.86 -1.71
N ALA A 62 3.71 5.88 -0.89
CA ALA A 62 2.97 6.26 0.32
C ALA A 62 1.44 6.11 0.22
N ARG A 63 0.86 5.46 1.24
CA ARG A 63 -0.55 5.10 1.27
C ARG A 63 -1.46 6.30 1.48
N ARG A 64 -2.40 6.55 0.55
CA ARG A 64 -3.42 7.61 0.70
C ARG A 64 -4.77 7.05 1.10
N VAL A 65 -5.20 7.38 2.31
CA VAL A 65 -6.52 7.05 2.85
C VAL A 65 -7.52 8.09 2.37
N LYS A 66 -8.49 7.67 1.55
CA LYS A 66 -9.57 8.53 1.07
C LYS A 66 -10.84 8.36 1.90
N GLY A 67 -11.64 9.43 1.94
CA GLY A 67 -12.91 9.47 2.64
C GLY A 67 -12.72 9.78 4.12
N TYR A 68 -13.73 10.43 4.68
CA TYR A 68 -13.71 10.94 6.04
C TYR A 68 -13.31 9.87 7.06
N LEU A 69 -12.49 10.28 8.03
CA LEU A 69 -12.25 9.51 9.23
C LEU A 69 -13.42 9.72 10.20
N PRO A 70 -13.92 8.65 10.83
CA PRO A 70 -14.96 8.73 11.85
C PRO A 70 -14.43 9.38 13.14
N ALA A 71 -15.33 9.88 13.97
CA ALA A 71 -15.00 10.25 15.35
C ALA A 71 -14.62 8.99 16.16
N LEU A 72 -13.68 9.12 17.10
CA LEU A 72 -13.42 8.05 18.05
C LEU A 72 -14.60 7.86 19.02
N PRO A 73 -14.90 6.62 19.45
CA PRO A 73 -14.06 5.41 19.35
C PRO A 73 -14.17 4.60 18.03
N ASP A 74 -15.00 5.00 17.07
CA ASP A 74 -15.33 4.22 15.88
C ASP A 74 -14.26 4.23 14.78
N GLY A 75 -12.99 4.01 15.10
CA GLY A 75 -11.88 4.17 14.14
C GLY A 75 -12.01 3.33 12.86
N LYS A 76 -11.56 3.91 11.74
CA LYS A 76 -11.51 3.29 10.40
C LYS A 76 -10.19 2.59 10.17
N LEU A 77 -10.21 1.42 9.55
CA LEU A 77 -8.98 0.73 9.15
C LEU A 77 -8.29 1.53 8.04
N VAL A 78 -7.17 2.15 8.40
CA VAL A 78 -6.41 3.02 7.49
C VAL A 78 -5.27 2.29 6.82
N ALA A 79 -4.70 1.25 7.42
CA ALA A 79 -3.67 0.39 6.81
C ALA A 79 -3.87 -1.07 7.22
N ARG A 80 -3.88 -1.99 6.25
CA ARG A 80 -4.00 -3.43 6.53
C ARG A 80 -2.64 -4.03 6.79
N PHE A 81 -2.54 -4.85 7.83
CA PHE A 81 -1.35 -5.63 8.17
C PHE A 81 -0.06 -4.82 8.38
N SER A 82 -0.23 -3.54 8.68
CA SER A 82 0.82 -2.62 9.13
C SER A 82 0.68 -2.36 10.62
N SER A 83 1.75 -1.88 11.25
CA SER A 83 1.72 -1.42 12.63
C SER A 83 1.97 0.09 12.72
N VAL A 84 1.40 0.74 13.73
CA VAL A 84 1.67 2.13 14.10
C VAL A 84 3.17 2.37 14.30
N ALA A 85 3.95 1.35 14.68
CA ALA A 85 5.41 1.45 14.74
C ALA A 85 6.03 1.88 13.39
N GLU A 86 5.48 1.41 12.27
CA GLU A 86 5.93 1.69 10.89
C GLU A 86 5.50 3.08 10.40
N LEU A 87 4.45 3.66 10.99
CA LEU A 87 3.93 4.98 10.62
C LEU A 87 4.88 6.10 11.06
N THR A 88 5.72 6.59 10.16
CA THR A 88 6.76 7.59 10.50
C THR A 88 6.29 9.04 10.37
N GLY A 89 5.14 9.27 9.72
CA GLY A 89 4.59 10.61 9.58
C GLY A 89 3.34 10.66 8.71
N VAL A 90 2.90 11.89 8.44
CA VAL A 90 1.80 12.22 7.53
C VAL A 90 2.29 13.30 6.57
N SER A 91 2.17 13.08 5.26
CA SER A 91 2.74 13.96 4.22
C SER A 91 1.73 14.87 3.54
N ASP A 92 0.46 14.50 3.51
CA ASP A 92 -0.64 15.30 2.97
C ASP A 92 -1.91 14.97 3.75
N ALA A 93 -2.80 15.96 3.90
CA ALA A 93 -4.07 15.77 4.56
C ALA A 93 -5.11 16.76 4.04
N TRP A 94 -6.37 16.36 4.10
CA TRP A 94 -7.49 17.15 3.61
C TRP A 94 -8.53 17.26 4.72
N MET A 95 -9.02 18.46 4.95
CA MET A 95 -10.14 18.74 5.85
C MET A 95 -11.35 19.17 5.05
N GLY A 96 -12.55 18.84 5.51
CA GLY A 96 -13.78 19.26 4.84
C GLY A 96 -14.98 19.15 5.76
N GLY A 97 -16.16 19.45 5.23
CA GLY A 97 -17.40 19.65 5.96
C GLY A 97 -17.92 21.06 5.73
N THR A 98 -19.20 21.29 6.01
CA THR A 98 -19.88 22.56 5.68
C THR A 98 -19.17 23.81 6.22
N SER A 99 -18.44 23.69 7.35
CA SER A 99 -17.72 24.79 7.96
C SER A 99 -16.30 25.00 7.44
N VAL A 100 -15.77 24.14 6.57
CA VAL A 100 -14.48 24.30 5.86
C VAL A 100 -14.70 24.52 4.36
N GLY A 101 -15.78 23.98 3.81
CA GLY A 101 -16.07 23.90 2.37
C GLY A 101 -15.53 22.62 1.74
N SER A 102 -15.80 22.45 0.44
CA SER A 102 -15.44 21.25 -0.32
C SER A 102 -13.97 20.88 -0.14
N GLY A 103 -13.72 19.77 0.56
CA GLY A 103 -12.41 19.16 0.85
C GLY A 103 -11.20 20.03 0.49
N ARG A 104 -10.63 20.71 1.47
CA ARG A 104 -9.47 21.59 1.29
C ARG A 104 -8.23 20.97 1.90
N ARG A 105 -7.08 21.20 1.26
CA ARG A 105 -5.78 20.78 1.80
C ARG A 105 -5.51 21.44 3.15
N ALA A 106 -5.17 20.62 4.13
CA ALA A 106 -4.76 21.05 5.46
C ALA A 106 -3.25 20.88 5.63
N GLN A 107 -2.66 21.70 6.49
CA GLN A 107 -1.27 21.56 6.89
C GLN A 107 -1.16 20.58 8.06
N VAL A 108 -0.06 19.83 8.09
CA VAL A 108 0.19 18.78 9.08
C VAL A 108 1.11 19.33 10.16
N PHE A 109 0.66 19.28 11.41
CA PHE A 109 1.42 19.71 12.58
C PHE A 109 1.37 18.67 13.69
N HIS A 110 2.32 18.75 14.63
CA HIS A 110 2.30 18.01 15.89
C HIS A 110 2.15 16.49 15.73
N PHE A 111 2.79 15.91 14.71
CA PHE A 111 2.87 14.45 14.59
C PHE A 111 3.76 13.91 15.72
N ARG A 112 3.17 13.14 16.64
CA ARG A 112 3.88 12.63 17.83
C ARG A 112 3.41 11.25 18.23
N LYS A 113 4.27 10.54 18.96
CA LYS A 113 3.94 9.27 19.62
C LYS A 113 3.39 9.56 21.01
N ILE A 114 2.30 8.88 21.37
CA ILE A 114 1.70 8.87 22.71
C ILE A 114 1.50 7.40 23.07
N ASP A 115 2.27 6.88 24.02
CA ASP A 115 2.29 5.46 24.38
C ASP A 115 2.50 4.55 23.16
N ASP A 116 1.56 3.64 22.86
CA ASP A 116 1.56 2.76 21.69
C ASP A 116 0.85 3.37 20.47
N GLN A 117 0.36 4.61 20.59
CA GLN A 117 -0.41 5.32 19.58
C GLN A 117 0.40 6.47 18.96
N LYS A 118 -0.10 6.98 17.84
CA LYS A 118 0.42 8.21 17.21
C LYS A 118 -0.71 9.18 16.97
N GLU A 119 -0.42 10.47 17.07
CA GLU A 119 -1.38 11.54 16.91
C GLU A 119 -0.83 12.60 15.97
N VAL A 120 -1.73 13.34 15.32
CA VAL A 120 -1.38 14.46 14.45
C VAL A 120 -2.48 15.51 14.48
N GLN A 121 -2.11 16.77 14.34
CA GLN A 121 -3.06 17.87 14.18
C GLN A 121 -3.02 18.37 12.74
N LEU A 122 -4.17 18.32 12.08
CA LEU A 122 -4.39 18.87 10.76
C LEU A 122 -4.97 20.26 10.93
N GLN A 123 -4.38 21.28 10.31
CA GLN A 123 -4.79 22.66 10.51
C GLN A 123 -5.00 23.40 9.20
N ILE A 124 -6.02 24.27 9.18
CA ILE A 124 -6.34 25.10 8.02
C ILE A 124 -6.87 26.47 8.47
N VAL A 125 -6.52 27.52 7.72
CA VAL A 125 -7.18 28.83 7.86
C VAL A 125 -8.41 28.86 6.95
N ALA A 126 -9.58 29.10 7.54
CA ALA A 126 -10.85 29.17 6.84
C ALA A 126 -11.72 30.29 7.40
N GLY A 127 -11.94 31.34 6.60
CA GLY A 127 -12.55 32.57 7.05
C GLY A 127 -11.63 33.28 8.06
N GLN A 128 -12.21 33.70 9.20
CA GLN A 128 -11.48 34.38 10.28
C GLN A 128 -10.90 33.41 11.32
N TYR A 129 -10.88 32.11 11.04
CA TYR A 129 -10.51 31.10 12.02
C TYR A 129 -9.39 30.19 11.52
N THR A 130 -8.53 29.78 12.45
CA THR A 130 -7.70 28.59 12.28
C THR A 130 -8.44 27.40 12.87
N LYS A 131 -8.68 26.39 12.04
CA LYS A 131 -9.44 25.19 12.36
C LYS A 131 -8.49 24.01 12.42
N ALA A 132 -8.67 23.16 13.41
CA ALA A 132 -7.82 22.01 13.68
C ALA A 132 -8.63 20.73 13.87
N VAL A 133 -8.16 19.65 13.28
CA VAL A 133 -8.65 18.29 13.49
C VAL A 133 -7.52 17.45 14.02
N LYS A 134 -7.70 16.84 15.20
CA LYS A 134 -6.72 15.90 15.74
C LYS A 134 -7.10 14.48 15.36
N VAL A 135 -6.18 13.78 14.70
CA VAL A 135 -6.33 12.37 14.31
C VAL A 135 -5.42 11.53 15.17
N ARG A 136 -5.93 10.38 15.63
CA ARG A 136 -5.17 9.38 16.38
C ARG A 136 -5.14 8.07 15.62
N PHE A 137 -3.97 7.43 15.61
CA PHE A 137 -3.67 6.14 15.01
C PHE A 137 -3.33 5.13 16.11
N TYR A 138 -3.87 3.94 16.00
CA TYR A 138 -3.65 2.87 16.97
C TYR A 138 -3.65 1.51 16.25
N ASP A 139 -2.92 0.55 16.82
CA ASP A 139 -2.90 -0.81 16.33
C ASP A 139 -4.23 -1.50 16.64
N ASP A 140 -4.72 -2.24 15.65
CA ASP A 140 -5.90 -3.09 15.70
C ASP A 140 -5.53 -4.46 15.11
N ARG A 141 -6.37 -5.46 15.35
CA ARG A 141 -6.10 -6.84 14.91
C ARG A 141 -5.80 -6.94 13.41
N ASP A 142 -6.38 -6.08 12.58
CA ASP A 142 -6.25 -6.11 11.12
C ASP A 142 -5.22 -5.11 10.56
N GLY A 143 -4.59 -4.31 11.42
CA GLY A 143 -3.57 -3.32 11.06
C GLY A 143 -3.78 -2.00 11.81
N ILE A 144 -3.57 -0.87 11.14
CA ILE A 144 -3.69 0.45 11.76
C ILE A 144 -5.12 0.96 11.60
N LYS A 145 -5.77 1.30 12.71
CA LYS A 145 -6.99 2.10 12.72
C LYS A 145 -6.69 3.57 13.01
N ALA A 146 -7.54 4.46 12.48
CA ALA A 146 -7.50 5.88 12.81
C ALA A 146 -8.88 6.48 12.98
N GLY A 147 -8.98 7.48 13.85
CA GLY A 147 -10.19 8.27 14.05
C GLY A 147 -9.88 9.70 14.49
N VAL A 148 -10.86 10.57 14.35
CA VAL A 148 -10.79 11.96 14.80
C VAL A 148 -11.10 12.03 16.30
N MET A 149 -10.19 12.63 17.06
CA MET A 149 -10.37 12.88 18.49
C MET A 149 -11.21 14.12 18.76
N TYR A 150 -10.94 15.20 18.03
CA TYR A 150 -11.68 16.46 18.14
C TYR A 150 -11.56 17.28 16.86
N ALA A 151 -12.52 18.19 16.71
CA ALA A 151 -12.45 19.36 15.85
C ALA A 151 -12.50 20.62 16.74
N ARG A 152 -11.55 21.55 16.56
CA ARG A 152 -11.42 22.78 17.36
C ARG A 152 -10.98 23.96 16.53
N TYR A 153 -11.33 25.17 16.95
CA TYR A 153 -10.92 26.38 16.24
C TYR A 153 -10.58 27.55 17.18
N VAL A 154 -9.76 28.46 16.66
CA VAL A 154 -9.40 29.76 17.27
C VAL A 154 -9.56 30.87 16.24
N GLU A 155 -9.76 32.10 16.71
CA GLU A 155 -9.82 33.29 15.86
C GLU A 155 -8.43 33.69 15.35
N GLY A 156 -8.38 34.23 14.14
CA GLY A 156 -7.16 34.65 13.45
C GLY A 156 -6.41 33.51 12.74
N SER A 157 -5.29 33.89 12.13
CA SER A 157 -4.37 32.98 11.44
C SER A 157 -3.27 32.54 12.41
N GLN A 158 -3.45 31.37 13.01
CA GLN A 158 -2.69 30.83 14.14
C GLN A 158 -2.16 29.41 13.82
N LEU A 159 -1.78 29.16 12.56
CA LEU A 159 -1.25 27.86 12.14
C LEU A 159 -0.01 27.47 12.95
N GLY A 160 0.09 26.20 13.30
CA GLY A 160 1.21 25.64 14.04
C GLY A 160 1.07 25.66 15.55
N LEU A 161 0.09 26.36 16.12
CA LEU A 161 -0.22 26.24 17.56
C LEU A 161 -0.66 24.81 17.91
N ASP A 162 -0.33 24.33 19.10
CA ASP A 162 -0.82 23.04 19.60
C ASP A 162 -2.21 23.22 20.22
N PHE A 163 -3.24 22.65 19.59
CA PHE A 163 -4.64 22.74 20.03
C PHE A 163 -4.97 21.91 21.28
N ASP A 164 -4.00 21.16 21.82
CA ASP A 164 -4.12 20.46 23.10
C ASP A 164 -3.76 21.36 24.29
N ILE A 165 -3.03 22.47 24.09
CA ILE A 165 -2.53 23.33 25.18
C ILE A 165 -3.15 24.73 25.20
N ILE A 166 -3.73 25.19 24.08
CA ILE A 166 -4.37 26.50 23.99
C ILE A 166 -5.86 26.42 24.30
N GLU A 167 -6.45 27.55 24.68
CA GLU A 167 -7.90 27.69 24.74
C GLU A 167 -8.47 27.75 23.31
N ALA A 168 -9.28 26.77 22.94
CA ALA A 168 -9.91 26.69 21.64
C ALA A 168 -11.37 26.24 21.78
N ARG A 169 -12.23 26.73 20.89
CA ARG A 169 -13.65 26.36 20.87
C ARG A 169 -13.83 25.01 20.18
N SER A 170 -14.70 24.17 20.72
CA SER A 170 -15.06 22.89 20.11
C SER A 170 -15.97 23.07 18.90
N GLN A 171 -15.88 22.15 17.95
CA GLN A 171 -16.78 22.01 16.81
C GLN A 171 -17.19 20.54 16.66
N GLU A 172 -18.36 20.29 16.07
CA GLU A 172 -18.77 18.96 15.62
C GLU A 172 -17.76 18.37 14.61
N ILE A 173 -17.47 17.08 14.79
CA ILE A 173 -16.65 16.31 13.86
C ILE A 173 -17.52 15.89 12.68
N ALA A 174 -17.24 16.45 11.50
CA ALA A 174 -17.88 16.00 10.28
C ALA A 174 -17.24 14.69 9.79
N THR A 175 -18.08 13.72 9.48
CA THR A 175 -17.76 12.44 8.84
C THR A 175 -18.26 12.37 7.39
N ALA A 176 -18.85 13.45 6.87
CA ALA A 176 -19.17 13.66 5.47
C ALA A 176 -19.13 15.15 5.09
N GLU A 177 -19.08 15.44 3.80
CA GLU A 177 -19.00 16.82 3.29
C GLU A 177 -20.23 17.67 3.63
N SER A 178 -21.41 17.04 3.65
CA SER A 178 -22.69 17.68 3.95
C SER A 178 -22.95 17.90 5.43
N GLU A 179 -22.09 17.40 6.31
CA GLU A 179 -22.29 17.48 7.76
C GLU A 179 -21.83 18.82 8.33
N ILE A 180 -22.46 19.21 9.43
CA ILE A 180 -22.09 20.38 10.20
C ILE A 180 -20.67 20.20 10.77
N GLY A 181 -19.90 21.28 10.81
CA GLY A 181 -18.53 21.27 11.31
C GLY A 181 -17.51 20.86 10.26
N TYR A 182 -16.47 20.14 10.70
CA TYR A 182 -15.40 19.67 9.83
C TYR A 182 -14.64 18.47 10.41
N GLY A 183 -14.00 17.71 9.53
CA GLY A 183 -13.23 16.51 9.88
C GLY A 183 -12.07 16.24 8.94
N CYS A 184 -11.45 15.07 9.05
CA CYS A 184 -10.34 14.63 8.19
C CYS A 184 -10.89 13.88 6.97
N ALA A 185 -10.98 14.53 5.81
CA ALA A 185 -11.54 14.00 4.56
C ALA A 185 -10.60 13.05 3.80
N ALA A 186 -9.28 13.22 3.97
CA ALA A 186 -8.26 12.31 3.45
C ALA A 186 -6.93 12.50 4.17
N ILE A 187 -6.09 11.47 4.22
CA ILE A 187 -4.77 11.53 4.85
C ILE A 187 -3.77 10.60 4.15
N SER A 188 -2.55 11.08 3.95
CA SER A 188 -1.45 10.34 3.31
C SER A 188 -0.39 9.97 4.34
N LEU A 189 -0.14 8.68 4.49
CA LEU A 189 0.70 8.12 5.55
C LEU A 189 2.13 7.87 5.03
N VAL A 190 3.13 8.18 5.85
CA VAL A 190 4.55 7.95 5.56
C VAL A 190 5.04 6.72 6.31
N GLY A 191 5.88 5.90 5.66
CA GLY A 191 6.35 4.62 6.21
C GLY A 191 5.37 3.46 6.03
N ILE A 192 4.16 3.74 5.54
CA ILE A 192 3.14 2.74 5.23
C ILE A 192 3.05 2.55 3.71
N GLN A 193 3.28 1.32 3.26
CA GLN A 193 3.15 0.94 1.86
C GLN A 193 1.67 0.72 1.47
N GLU A 194 1.38 0.83 0.17
CA GLU A 194 0.08 0.41 -0.35
C GLU A 194 -0.11 -1.11 -0.23
N TYR A 195 -1.36 -1.53 -0.07
CA TYR A 195 -1.70 -2.95 0.01
C TYR A 195 -1.73 -3.54 -1.40
N VAL A 196 -0.88 -4.53 -1.67
CA VAL A 196 -0.73 -5.14 -2.98
C VAL A 196 -1.54 -6.44 -3.08
N PHE A 197 -2.31 -6.57 -4.15
CA PHE A 197 -2.87 -7.84 -4.59
C PHE A 197 -2.00 -8.38 -5.72
N LEU A 198 -1.05 -9.25 -5.39
CA LEU A 198 -0.17 -9.89 -6.36
C LEU A 198 -0.74 -11.25 -6.76
N THR A 199 -0.90 -11.49 -8.05
CA THR A 199 -1.33 -12.78 -8.59
C THR A 199 -0.24 -13.39 -9.44
N TYR A 200 0.13 -14.64 -9.16
CA TYR A 200 0.93 -15.50 -10.02
C TYR A 200 -0.02 -16.38 -10.84
N ALA A 201 -0.08 -16.15 -12.14
CA ALA A 201 -0.89 -16.90 -13.10
C ALA A 201 0.03 -17.47 -14.19
N LEU A 202 0.82 -18.45 -13.78
CA LEU A 202 1.86 -19.06 -14.61
C LEU A 202 1.25 -20.13 -15.51
N ASP A 203 1.97 -20.48 -16.57
CA ASP A 203 1.62 -21.64 -17.38
C ASP A 203 1.79 -22.93 -16.55
N SER A 204 1.02 -23.98 -16.87
CA SER A 204 0.80 -25.13 -15.96
C SER A 204 2.06 -25.92 -15.60
N ASP A 205 3.05 -25.93 -16.49
CA ASP A 205 4.33 -26.64 -16.34
C ASP A 205 5.43 -25.76 -15.74
N VAL A 206 5.14 -24.49 -15.45
CA VAL A 206 6.12 -23.52 -14.95
C VAL A 206 6.37 -23.72 -13.46
N ILE A 207 7.65 -23.71 -13.09
CA ILE A 207 8.12 -23.57 -11.72
C ILE A 207 8.85 -22.23 -11.60
N LEU A 208 8.21 -21.25 -10.97
CA LEU A 208 8.83 -19.95 -10.69
C LEU A 208 9.45 -19.96 -9.30
N THR A 209 10.79 -19.91 -9.23
CA THR A 209 11.51 -19.73 -7.97
C THR A 209 11.64 -18.25 -7.63
N VAL A 210 10.92 -17.79 -6.59
CA VAL A 210 10.98 -16.40 -6.11
C VAL A 210 12.04 -16.29 -5.03
N SER A 211 13.20 -15.75 -5.40
CA SER A 211 14.37 -15.59 -4.53
C SER A 211 14.58 -14.15 -4.05
N GLY A 212 13.82 -13.19 -4.58
CA GLY A 212 13.87 -11.80 -4.17
C GLY A 212 13.47 -11.62 -2.69
N ALA A 213 14.20 -10.76 -1.97
CA ALA A 213 13.81 -10.30 -0.65
C ALA A 213 12.72 -9.23 -0.77
N ASN A 214 11.47 -9.68 -0.96
CA ASN A 214 10.35 -8.80 -1.26
C ASN A 214 9.90 -8.03 -0.01
N THR A 215 9.44 -6.79 -0.22
CA THR A 215 9.04 -5.88 0.86
C THR A 215 7.60 -5.39 0.73
N TYR A 216 6.87 -5.80 -0.32
CA TYR A 216 5.45 -5.49 -0.42
C TYR A 216 4.65 -6.12 0.73
N ILE A 217 3.54 -5.48 1.08
CA ILE A 217 2.56 -6.01 2.04
C ILE A 217 1.28 -6.24 1.26
N GLY A 218 0.68 -7.43 1.42
CA GLY A 218 -0.64 -7.67 0.88
C GLY A 218 -0.97 -9.14 0.62
N THR A 219 -1.91 -9.37 -0.28
CA THR A 219 -2.34 -10.74 -0.63
C THR A 219 -1.52 -11.23 -1.81
N THR A 220 -0.87 -12.38 -1.64
CA THR A 220 -0.27 -13.14 -2.75
C THR A 220 -1.20 -14.27 -3.13
N THR A 221 -1.65 -14.32 -4.37
CA THR A 221 -2.48 -15.41 -4.91
C THR A 221 -1.67 -16.20 -5.92
N VAL A 222 -1.51 -17.50 -5.70
CA VAL A 222 -1.03 -18.43 -6.73
C VAL A 222 -2.28 -19.01 -7.42
N GLU A 223 -2.53 -18.54 -8.63
CA GLU A 223 -3.70 -18.89 -9.44
C GLU A 223 -3.44 -20.14 -10.30
N SER A 224 -2.24 -20.30 -10.84
CA SER A 224 -1.85 -21.45 -11.67
C SER A 224 -0.33 -21.66 -11.70
N GLY A 225 0.11 -22.86 -12.08
CA GLY A 225 1.51 -23.29 -12.09
C GLY A 225 2.09 -23.52 -10.69
N THR A 226 3.41 -23.61 -10.60
CA THR A 226 4.13 -23.79 -9.33
C THR A 226 4.93 -22.55 -8.98
N VAL A 227 4.75 -22.03 -7.77
CA VAL A 227 5.64 -21.01 -7.21
C VAL A 227 6.47 -21.64 -6.09
N ARG A 228 7.79 -21.66 -6.29
CA ARG A 228 8.78 -22.15 -5.33
C ARG A 228 9.40 -20.99 -4.55
N ILE A 229 9.53 -21.16 -3.25
CA ILE A 229 10.18 -20.19 -2.36
C ILE A 229 11.69 -20.36 -2.44
N GLY A 230 12.38 -19.29 -2.86
CA GLY A 230 13.85 -19.22 -2.86
C GLY A 230 14.42 -18.37 -1.71
N HIS A 231 13.57 -17.69 -0.95
CA HIS A 231 13.97 -16.79 0.13
C HIS A 231 12.85 -16.66 1.20
N PRO A 232 13.15 -16.49 2.51
CA PRO A 232 12.12 -16.37 3.55
C PRO A 232 11.13 -15.22 3.35
N LEU A 233 11.56 -14.17 2.63
CA LEU A 233 10.75 -13.00 2.28
C LEU A 233 10.22 -13.03 0.83
N ALA A 234 10.17 -14.20 0.19
CA ALA A 234 9.73 -14.33 -1.20
C ALA A 234 8.33 -13.76 -1.46
N PHE A 235 7.44 -13.73 -0.47
CA PHE A 235 6.11 -13.12 -0.58
C PHE A 235 5.91 -11.88 0.30
N GLY A 236 7.00 -11.22 0.69
CA GLY A 236 6.95 -10.11 1.63
C GLY A 236 6.61 -10.56 3.05
N ARG A 237 5.91 -9.71 3.80
CA ARG A 237 5.57 -9.93 5.22
C ARG A 237 4.12 -9.61 5.51
N ASN A 238 3.60 -10.20 6.60
CA ASN A 238 2.30 -9.88 7.22
C ASN A 238 1.07 -10.03 6.29
N GLY A 239 1.26 -10.53 5.08
CA GLY A 239 0.23 -10.73 4.08
C GLY A 239 -0.58 -12.00 4.25
N LEU A 240 -1.51 -12.21 3.32
CA LEU A 240 -2.19 -13.47 3.11
C LEU A 240 -1.61 -14.18 1.90
N ILE A 241 -1.50 -15.50 1.97
CA ILE A 241 -1.19 -16.33 0.81
C ILE A 241 -2.46 -17.11 0.45
N LYS A 242 -2.87 -17.08 -0.81
CA LYS A 242 -3.98 -17.88 -1.33
C LYS A 242 -3.45 -18.77 -2.42
N VAL A 243 -3.72 -20.06 -2.36
CA VAL A 243 -3.31 -21.02 -3.39
C VAL A 243 -4.57 -21.65 -3.95
N ARG A 244 -4.83 -21.46 -5.25
CA ARG A 244 -6.04 -21.92 -5.94
C ARG A 244 -5.92 -23.37 -6.38
N ALA A 245 -7.04 -24.06 -6.48
CA ALA A 245 -7.11 -25.41 -7.04
C ALA A 245 -6.36 -25.50 -8.38
N GLY A 246 -5.51 -26.53 -8.54
CA GLY A 246 -4.68 -26.71 -9.73
C GLY A 246 -3.34 -25.96 -9.72
N ALA A 247 -3.08 -25.10 -8.73
CA ALA A 247 -1.77 -24.50 -8.50
C ALA A 247 -0.96 -25.27 -7.44
N ALA A 248 0.34 -24.96 -7.38
CA ALA A 248 1.23 -25.46 -6.34
C ALA A 248 2.05 -24.34 -5.69
N LEU A 249 2.16 -24.39 -4.36
CA LEU A 249 3.11 -23.61 -3.59
C LEU A 249 4.16 -24.56 -3.01
N ASP A 250 5.42 -24.38 -3.41
CA ASP A 250 6.55 -25.15 -2.91
C ASP A 250 7.35 -24.29 -1.93
N LYS A 251 7.18 -24.52 -0.61
CA LYS A 251 7.87 -23.73 0.42
C LYS A 251 9.36 -24.02 0.50
N HIS A 252 9.82 -25.16 -0.03
CA HIS A 252 11.23 -25.51 -0.14
C HIS A 252 12.00 -25.33 1.18
N GLY A 253 11.40 -25.76 2.30
CA GLY A 253 11.95 -25.70 3.65
C GLY A 253 11.90 -24.33 4.34
N TYR A 254 11.31 -23.31 3.70
CA TYR A 254 11.23 -21.96 4.27
C TYR A 254 9.97 -21.72 5.11
N ALA A 255 10.16 -21.13 6.29
CA ALA A 255 9.08 -20.53 7.05
C ALA A 255 8.77 -19.13 6.51
N LEU A 256 7.52 -18.91 6.08
CA LEU A 256 7.05 -17.64 5.54
C LEU A 256 6.41 -16.77 6.64
N PRO A 257 6.80 -15.49 6.80
CA PRO A 257 6.29 -14.59 7.83
C PRO A 257 4.93 -13.98 7.44
N HIS A 258 3.95 -14.85 7.15
CA HIS A 258 2.61 -14.48 6.70
C HIS A 258 1.57 -14.81 7.76
N ARG A 259 0.45 -14.09 7.74
CA ARG A 259 -0.60 -14.26 8.76
C ARG A 259 -1.35 -15.57 8.60
N MET A 260 -1.56 -15.99 7.35
CA MET A 260 -2.33 -17.18 7.01
C MET A 260 -2.04 -17.60 5.57
N ILE A 261 -2.02 -18.92 5.36
CA ILE A 261 -2.08 -19.55 4.04
C ILE A 261 -3.48 -20.15 3.89
N VAL A 262 -4.22 -19.71 2.87
CA VAL A 262 -5.53 -20.25 2.49
C VAL A 262 -5.31 -21.20 1.33
N ASN A 263 -5.61 -22.48 1.54
CA ASN A 263 -5.51 -23.52 0.52
C ASN A 263 -6.92 -23.84 -0.01
N ASP A 264 -7.21 -23.43 -1.25
CA ASP A 264 -8.50 -23.67 -1.92
C ASP A 264 -8.44 -24.94 -2.80
N GLY A 265 -7.84 -26.04 -2.29
CA GLY A 265 -7.73 -27.32 -3.01
C GLY A 265 -6.46 -27.48 -3.86
N ALA A 266 -5.42 -26.71 -3.54
CA ALA A 266 -4.11 -26.70 -4.17
C ALA A 266 -3.11 -27.68 -3.52
N THR A 267 -1.97 -27.87 -4.19
CA THR A 267 -0.82 -28.57 -3.62
C THR A 267 0.06 -27.59 -2.84
N VAL A 268 0.34 -27.87 -1.57
CA VAL A 268 1.33 -27.13 -0.79
C VAL A 268 2.41 -28.10 -0.34
N LEU A 269 3.64 -27.88 -0.80
CA LEU A 269 4.82 -28.65 -0.43
C LEU A 269 5.58 -27.89 0.67
N GLU A 270 6.20 -28.63 1.58
CA GLU A 270 6.97 -28.08 2.71
C GLU A 270 8.41 -27.74 2.34
#